data_AF-A0A814BAI0-F1
#
_entry.id   AF-A0A814BAI0-F1
#
_cell.length_a   1.000
_cell.length_b   1.000
_cell.length_c   1.000
_cell.angle_alpha   90.00
_cell.angle_beta   90.00
_cell.angle_gamma   90.00
#
_symmetry.space_group_name_H-M   'P 1'
#
loop_
_entity.id
_entity.type
_entity.pdbx_description
1 polymer ?
#
loop_
_entity_poly.entity_id
_entity_poly.type
_entity_poly.pdbx_seq_one_letter_code
_entity_poly.pdbx_strand_id
1 'polypeptide(L)'
;MGRGIGSFGSLKSSTGLEIGLIGDSKTLHYMNKIIYDIKKNTLVNIHNLSRSIKQGNHDEAAQLATQLTSQGIRIQDKLLKPLQNEEEFQILVQFDGNEYGVDQNGGTIPVKVFPSTTVRELRAAFELAYNYCPTNQYFFVNGQLVNDNSTMTELTVGPNSLFVLFLLTHPKIFKNNGPWNCSTCSTQNQENDIRCSVCLALRVE
;
A
#
# COMPACT_ATOMS: atom_id res chain seq x y z
N MET A 1 2.78 53.51 -6.73
CA MET A 1 2.56 52.14 -7.26
C MET A 1 3.63 51.24 -6.67
N GLY A 2 3.39 50.67 -5.49
CA GLY A 2 4.30 49.73 -4.85
C GLY A 2 3.96 48.31 -5.27
N ARG A 3 4.91 47.56 -5.84
CA ARG A 3 4.79 46.12 -6.02
C ARG A 3 5.60 45.42 -4.92
N GLY A 4 4.90 44.58 -4.19
CA GLY A 4 5.35 43.92 -2.97
C GLY A 4 6.47 42.92 -3.20
N ILE A 5 7.31 42.86 -2.18
CA ILE A 5 8.39 41.92 -1.96
C ILE A 5 7.75 40.55 -1.70
N GLY A 6 7.98 39.58 -2.60
CA GLY A 6 7.68 38.18 -2.36
C GLY A 6 8.72 37.60 -1.42
N SER A 7 8.27 37.07 -0.27
CA SER A 7 9.13 36.46 0.74
C SER A 7 9.71 35.14 0.22
N PHE A 8 11.04 35.03 0.21
CA PHE A 8 11.78 33.84 -0.20
C PHE A 8 11.96 32.90 1.00
N GLY A 9 11.30 31.74 0.98
CA GLY A 9 11.62 30.63 1.87
C GLY A 9 12.86 29.90 1.38
N SER A 10 14.02 30.24 1.93
CA SER A 10 15.28 29.51 1.69
C SER A 10 15.39 28.36 2.70
N LEU A 11 15.27 27.12 2.22
CA LEU A 11 15.69 25.94 2.98
C LEU A 11 17.18 25.70 2.68
N LYS A 12 18.04 26.15 3.60
CA LYS A 12 19.48 25.91 3.52
C LYS A 12 19.78 24.44 3.79
N SER A 13 20.17 23.71 2.75
CA SER A 13 20.88 22.43 2.85
C SER A 13 22.36 22.67 3.12
N SER A 14 22.97 21.89 4.02
CA SER A 14 24.38 21.95 4.41
C SER A 14 25.37 21.50 3.33
N THR A 15 24.94 21.34 2.08
CA THR A 15 25.79 20.91 0.95
C THR A 15 25.91 21.91 -0.20
N GLY A 16 25.42 23.15 -0.06
CA GLY A 16 25.77 24.24 -0.98
C GLY A 16 25.35 24.05 -2.44
N LEU A 17 24.29 23.29 -2.72
CA LEU A 17 23.67 23.18 -4.04
C LEU A 17 22.25 23.73 -3.98
N GLU A 18 22.09 24.99 -4.38
CA GLU A 18 20.78 25.57 -4.70
C GLU A 18 20.31 25.00 -6.05
N ILE A 19 19.44 23.99 -6.02
CA ILE A 19 18.73 23.54 -7.21
C ILE A 19 17.40 24.28 -7.27
N GLY A 20 17.38 25.41 -7.99
CA GLY A 20 16.14 26.06 -8.39
C GLY A 20 15.38 25.18 -9.38
N LEU A 21 14.42 24.39 -8.90
CA LEU A 21 13.55 23.58 -9.75
C LEU A 21 12.40 24.42 -10.30
N ILE A 22 12.64 25.15 -11.39
CA ILE A 22 11.57 25.56 -12.31
C ILE A 22 11.38 24.38 -13.28
N GLY A 23 10.66 23.35 -12.85
CA GLY A 23 10.35 22.19 -13.68
C GLY A 23 9.12 22.46 -14.54
N ASP A 24 9.28 22.59 -15.86
CA ASP A 24 8.16 22.60 -16.79
C ASP A 24 7.42 21.24 -16.76
N SER A 25 6.16 21.21 -17.22
CA SER A 25 5.32 19.99 -17.20
C SER A 25 5.96 18.78 -17.89
N LYS A 26 6.90 19.02 -18.83
CA LYS A 26 7.66 17.96 -19.51
C LYS A 26 8.72 17.36 -18.59
N THR A 27 9.44 18.18 -17.83
CA THR A 27 10.41 17.74 -16.82
C THR A 27 9.74 16.87 -15.74
N LEU A 28 8.54 17.28 -15.28
CA LEU A 28 7.76 16.48 -14.32
C LEU A 28 7.30 15.14 -14.91
N HIS A 29 6.89 15.12 -16.18
CA HIS A 29 6.52 13.88 -16.88
C HIS A 29 7.69 12.90 -17.03
N TYR A 30 8.88 13.41 -17.40
CA TYR A 30 10.09 12.59 -17.48
C TYR A 30 10.52 12.04 -16.12
N MET A 31 10.47 12.85 -15.06
CA MET A 31 10.76 12.38 -13.70
C MET A 31 9.80 11.28 -13.27
N ASN A 32 8.50 11.42 -13.54
CA ASN A 32 7.51 10.39 -13.21
C ASN A 32 7.73 9.08 -13.97
N LYS A 33 8.13 9.14 -15.24
CA LYS A 33 8.48 7.96 -16.03
C LYS A 33 9.71 7.24 -15.46
N ILE A 34 10.75 8.00 -15.12
CA ILE A 34 11.97 7.47 -14.48
C ILE A 34 11.63 6.80 -13.15
N ILE A 35 10.80 7.44 -12.31
CA ILE A 35 10.34 6.88 -11.04
C ILE A 35 9.56 5.58 -11.25
N TYR A 36 8.69 5.52 -12.26
CA TYR A 36 7.93 4.32 -12.59
C TYR A 36 8.84 3.16 -13.02
N ASP A 37 9.80 3.43 -13.90
CA ASP A 37 10.74 2.42 -14.38
C ASP A 37 11.67 1.92 -13.27
N ILE A 38 12.13 2.81 -12.38
CA ILE A 38 12.89 2.43 -11.18
C ILE A 38 12.04 1.53 -10.28
N LYS A 39 10.80 1.92 -9.96
CA LYS A 39 9.90 1.12 -9.11
C LYS A 39 9.65 -0.26 -9.70
N LYS A 40 9.38 -0.34 -11.01
CA LYS A 40 9.14 -1.60 -11.71
C LYS A 40 10.38 -2.50 -11.66
N ASN A 41 11.57 -1.95 -11.93
CA ASN A 41 12.81 -2.72 -11.91
C ASN A 41 13.16 -3.21 -10.50
N THR A 42 13.01 -2.34 -9.49
CA THR A 42 13.16 -2.72 -8.08
C THR A 42 12.23 -3.88 -7.70
N LEU A 43 10.97 -3.84 -8.14
CA LEU A 43 10.00 -4.89 -7.83
C LEU A 43 10.37 -6.24 -8.47
N VAL A 44 10.87 -6.22 -9.70
CA VAL A 44 11.41 -7.39 -10.40
C VAL A 44 12.62 -7.96 -9.66
N ASN A 45 13.54 -7.11 -9.20
CA ASN A 45 14.72 -7.54 -8.46
C ASN A 45 14.37 -8.14 -7.09
N ILE A 46 13.39 -7.58 -6.37
CA ILE A 46 12.88 -8.15 -5.11
C ILE A 46 12.27 -9.54 -5.37
N HIS A 47 11.48 -9.67 -6.43
CA HIS A 47 10.88 -10.95 -6.81
C HIS A 47 11.93 -12.00 -7.17
N ASN A 48 12.94 -11.62 -7.96
CA ASN A 48 14.03 -12.52 -8.33
C ASN A 48 14.88 -12.90 -7.12
N LEU A 49 15.17 -11.94 -6.21
CA LEU A 49 15.87 -12.23 -4.96
C LEU A 49 15.13 -13.29 -4.14
N SER A 50 13.81 -13.13 -3.98
CA SER A 50 12.98 -14.12 -3.29
C SER A 50 13.05 -15.49 -3.96
N ARG A 51 13.01 -15.54 -5.29
CA ARG A 51 13.13 -16.79 -6.06
C ARG A 51 14.50 -17.45 -5.87
N SER A 52 15.60 -16.72 -6.00
CA SER A 52 16.96 -17.25 -5.88
C SER A 52 17.22 -17.77 -4.46
N ILE A 53 16.72 -17.08 -3.43
CA ILE A 53 16.75 -17.57 -2.03
C ILE A 53 15.98 -18.90 -1.91
N LYS A 54 14.76 -18.99 -2.45
CA LYS A 54 13.95 -20.23 -2.42
C LYS A 54 14.63 -21.41 -3.13
N GLN A 55 15.36 -21.14 -4.20
CA GLN A 55 16.02 -22.15 -5.01
C GLN A 55 17.41 -22.55 -4.47
N GLY A 56 17.87 -21.94 -3.37
CA GLY A 56 19.22 -22.17 -2.84
C GLY A 56 20.33 -21.62 -3.73
N ASN A 57 20.00 -20.72 -4.67
CA ASN A 57 20.98 -20.06 -5.51
C ASN A 57 21.59 -18.87 -4.76
N HIS A 58 22.52 -19.17 -3.86
CA HIS A 58 23.12 -18.20 -2.93
C HIS A 58 23.91 -17.10 -3.63
N ASP A 59 24.56 -17.40 -4.76
CA ASP A 59 25.36 -16.41 -5.51
C ASP A 59 24.49 -15.36 -6.20
N GLU A 60 23.42 -15.80 -6.87
CA GLU A 60 22.46 -14.89 -7.51
C GLU A 60 21.70 -14.06 -6.47
N ALA A 61 21.31 -14.67 -5.34
CA ALA A 61 20.69 -13.97 -4.23
C ALA A 61 21.61 -12.89 -3.64
N ALA A 62 22.90 -13.17 -3.47
CA ALA A 62 23.87 -12.20 -2.96
C ALA A 62 24.05 -11.01 -3.92
N GLN A 63 24.09 -11.27 -5.24
CA GLN A 63 24.19 -10.21 -6.25
C GLN A 63 22.96 -9.31 -6.26
N LEU A 64 21.76 -9.89 -6.23
CA LEU A 64 20.49 -9.14 -6.21
C LEU A 64 20.32 -8.35 -4.90
N ALA A 65 20.71 -8.93 -3.77
CA ALA A 65 20.69 -8.24 -2.48
C ALA A 65 21.63 -7.03 -2.46
N THR A 66 22.82 -7.17 -3.04
CA THR A 66 23.80 -6.08 -3.19
C THR A 66 23.25 -4.96 -4.09
N GLN A 67 22.60 -5.33 -5.20
CA GLN A 67 21.99 -4.36 -6.12
C GLN A 67 20.82 -3.58 -5.48
N LEU A 68 19.99 -4.24 -4.67
CA LEU A 68 18.91 -3.56 -3.94
C LEU A 68 19.47 -2.64 -2.85
N THR A 69 20.52 -3.09 -2.15
CA THR A 69 21.19 -2.28 -1.12
C THR A 69 21.85 -1.03 -1.71
N SER A 70 22.48 -1.14 -2.88
CA SER A 70 23.06 0.02 -3.59
C SER A 70 22.00 1.01 -4.10
N GLN A 71 20.75 0.56 -4.27
CA GLN A 71 19.58 1.41 -4.53
C GLN A 71 19.00 2.05 -3.25
N GLY A 72 19.65 1.88 -2.09
CA GLY A 72 19.19 2.41 -0.81
C GLY A 72 18.07 1.60 -0.16
N ILE A 73 17.75 0.42 -0.69
CA ILE A 73 16.71 -0.46 -0.15
C ILE A 73 17.34 -1.26 0.99
N ARG A 74 16.86 -1.00 2.21
CA ARG A 74 17.26 -1.76 3.38
C ARG A 74 16.56 -3.11 3.39
N ILE A 75 17.32 -4.18 3.11
CA ILE A 75 16.88 -5.55 3.35
C ILE A 75 17.03 -5.79 4.85
N GLN A 76 15.92 -5.85 5.58
CA GLN A 76 15.95 -6.21 6.99
C GLN A 76 16.10 -7.74 7.10
N ASP A 77 17.01 -8.19 7.96
CA ASP A 77 17.04 -9.55 8.50
C ASP A 77 15.84 -9.79 9.42
N LYS A 78 14.62 -9.65 8.89
CA LYS A 78 13.56 -10.51 9.38
C LYS A 78 13.88 -11.85 8.77
N LEU A 79 14.36 -12.78 9.58
CA LEU A 79 14.25 -14.21 9.32
C LEU A 79 12.85 -14.40 8.73
N LEU A 80 12.77 -14.51 7.40
CA LEU A 80 11.64 -15.12 6.75
C LEU A 80 11.58 -16.46 7.46
N LYS A 81 10.57 -16.65 8.31
CA LYS A 81 10.17 -18.01 8.69
C LYS A 81 10.26 -18.80 7.38
N PRO A 82 10.98 -19.93 7.36
CA PRO A 82 11.23 -20.67 6.12
C PRO A 82 9.94 -20.63 5.34
N LEU A 83 9.98 -20.20 4.07
CA LEU A 83 8.81 -20.23 3.21
C LEU A 83 8.35 -21.68 3.25
N GLN A 84 7.43 -21.94 4.18
CA GLN A 84 6.77 -23.21 4.28
C GLN A 84 6.12 -23.33 2.92
N ASN A 85 6.21 -24.52 2.32
CA ASN A 85 5.41 -24.85 1.15
C ASN A 85 3.94 -24.76 1.61
N GLU A 86 3.47 -23.54 1.70
CA GLU A 86 2.13 -23.16 2.05
C GLU A 86 1.37 -23.21 0.74
N GLU A 87 0.38 -24.10 0.71
CA GLU A 87 -0.51 -24.18 -0.43
C GLU A 87 -1.44 -22.97 -0.40
N GLU A 88 -1.50 -22.25 -1.52
CA GLU A 88 -2.49 -21.21 -1.73
C GLU A 88 -3.88 -21.84 -1.70
N PHE A 89 -4.81 -21.20 -0.99
CA PHE A 89 -6.20 -21.59 -1.00
C PHE A 89 -7.12 -20.39 -1.19
N GLN A 90 -8.38 -20.67 -1.50
CA GLN A 90 -9.39 -19.65 -1.75
C GLN A 90 -10.26 -19.43 -0.52
N ILE A 91 -10.50 -18.18 -0.15
CA ILE A 91 -11.57 -17.76 0.76
C ILE A 91 -12.68 -17.05 -0.04
N LEU A 92 -13.84 -16.86 0.59
CA LEU A 92 -14.97 -16.14 0.03
C LEU A 92 -15.18 -14.84 0.83
N VAL A 93 -15.21 -13.70 0.16
CA VAL A 93 -15.49 -12.40 0.79
C VAL A 93 -16.84 -11.88 0.32
N GLN A 94 -17.79 -11.75 1.24
CA GLN A 94 -19.09 -11.14 1.00
C GLN A 94 -19.10 -9.70 1.48
N PHE A 95 -19.68 -8.80 0.68
CA PHE A 95 -19.87 -7.40 1.07
C PHE A 95 -21.15 -7.26 1.88
N ASP A 96 -21.05 -6.65 3.05
CA ASP A 96 -22.19 -6.26 3.86
C ASP A 96 -22.44 -4.75 3.66
N GLY A 97 -23.21 -4.41 2.63
CA GLY A 97 -23.52 -3.03 2.29
C GLY A 97 -24.42 -2.91 1.06
N ASN A 98 -25.65 -2.44 1.26
CA ASN A 98 -26.66 -2.27 0.21
C ASN A 98 -26.42 -1.09 -0.76
N GLU A 99 -25.34 -0.30 -0.62
CA GLU A 99 -25.28 1.03 -1.25
C GLU A 99 -24.25 1.24 -2.36
N TYR A 100 -23.34 0.31 -2.66
CA TYR A 100 -22.20 0.66 -3.53
C TYR A 100 -21.83 -0.36 -4.59
N GLY A 101 -22.77 -0.71 -5.47
CA GLY A 101 -22.49 -1.17 -6.85
C GLY A 101 -21.60 -2.41 -7.03
N VAL A 102 -21.20 -3.08 -5.95
CA VAL A 102 -20.75 -4.47 -5.99
C VAL A 102 -22.03 -5.27 -6.15
N ASP A 103 -22.11 -6.05 -7.24
CA ASP A 103 -23.26 -6.83 -7.71
C ASP A 103 -24.37 -7.02 -6.66
N GLN A 104 -25.57 -6.54 -7.00
CA GLN A 104 -26.79 -6.49 -6.18
C GLN A 104 -27.33 -7.88 -5.77
N ASN A 105 -26.52 -8.93 -5.93
CA ASN A 105 -26.84 -10.32 -5.65
C ASN A 105 -26.29 -10.84 -4.31
N GLY A 106 -25.69 -9.99 -3.47
CA GLY A 106 -25.07 -10.46 -2.22
C GLY A 106 -23.94 -11.47 -2.45
N GLY A 107 -23.31 -11.39 -3.64
CA GLY A 107 -22.34 -12.37 -4.13
C GLY A 107 -21.03 -12.36 -3.34
N THR A 108 -20.44 -13.54 -3.22
CA THR A 108 -19.11 -13.72 -2.62
C THR A 108 -18.03 -13.56 -3.68
N ILE A 109 -16.99 -12.79 -3.38
CA ILE A 109 -15.77 -12.69 -4.18
C ILE A 109 -14.77 -13.76 -3.73
N PRO A 110 -14.28 -14.62 -4.64
CA PRO A 110 -13.20 -15.54 -4.32
C PRO A 110 -11.86 -14.79 -4.21
N VAL A 111 -11.15 -14.98 -3.10
CA VAL A 111 -9.83 -14.36 -2.87
C VAL A 111 -8.81 -15.43 -2.53
N LYS A 112 -7.67 -15.40 -3.21
CA LYS A 112 -6.57 -16.33 -3.00
C LYS A 112 -5.66 -15.83 -1.89
N VAL A 113 -5.36 -16.69 -0.92
CA VAL A 113 -4.55 -16.39 0.26
C VAL A 113 -3.66 -17.58 0.60
N PHE A 114 -2.63 -17.31 1.40
CA PHE A 114 -1.81 -18.34 2.05
C PHE A 114 -2.20 -18.44 3.53
N PRO A 115 -1.92 -19.57 4.21
CA PRO A 115 -2.08 -19.72 5.66
C PRO A 115 -1.40 -18.62 6.48
N SER A 116 -0.28 -18.08 5.99
CA SER A 116 0.47 -16.96 6.59
C SER A 116 -0.05 -15.57 6.23
N THR A 117 -0.95 -15.45 5.25
CA THR A 117 -1.52 -14.15 4.86
C THR A 117 -2.19 -13.49 6.06
N THR A 118 -1.81 -12.25 6.32
CA THR A 118 -2.37 -11.43 7.40
C THR A 118 -3.62 -10.68 6.92
N VAL A 119 -4.48 -10.29 7.87
CA VAL A 119 -5.63 -9.42 7.57
C VAL A 119 -5.18 -8.08 6.98
N ARG A 120 -4.04 -7.54 7.41
CA ARG A 120 -3.46 -6.31 6.84
C ARG A 120 -3.14 -6.46 5.35
N GLU A 121 -2.53 -7.58 4.96
CA GLU A 121 -2.23 -7.87 3.56
C GLU A 121 -3.51 -8.06 2.75
N LEU A 122 -4.52 -8.73 3.33
CA LEU A 122 -5.84 -8.85 2.71
C LEU A 122 -6.47 -7.48 2.45
N ARG A 123 -6.41 -6.56 3.42
CA ARG A 123 -6.91 -5.19 3.24
C ARG A 123 -6.18 -4.43 2.13
N ALA A 124 -4.86 -4.55 2.08
CA ALA A 124 -4.03 -3.95 1.04
C ALA A 124 -4.35 -4.52 -0.36
N ALA A 125 -4.64 -5.83 -0.45
CA ALA A 125 -5.08 -6.44 -1.70
C ALA A 125 -6.41 -5.85 -2.19
N PHE A 126 -7.37 -5.61 -1.28
CA PHE A 126 -8.64 -4.97 -1.62
C PHE A 126 -8.48 -3.48 -1.97
N GLU A 127 -7.54 -2.78 -1.36
CA GLU A 127 -7.17 -1.42 -1.77
C GLU A 127 -6.67 -1.41 -3.21
N LEU A 128 -5.74 -2.31 -3.55
CA LEU A 128 -5.16 -2.38 -4.88
C LEU A 128 -6.18 -2.79 -5.95
N ALA A 129 -7.03 -3.76 -5.65
CA ALA A 129 -7.99 -4.31 -6.61
C ALA A 129 -9.26 -3.47 -6.77
N TYR A 130 -9.76 -2.88 -5.68
CA TYR A 130 -11.07 -2.23 -5.65
C TYR A 130 -11.05 -0.77 -5.18
N ASN A 131 -9.87 -0.23 -4.86
CA ASN A 131 -9.68 1.16 -4.41
C ASN A 131 -10.45 1.52 -3.12
N TYR A 132 -10.61 0.53 -2.24
CA TYR A 132 -11.14 0.73 -0.89
C TYR A 132 -10.01 1.00 0.10
N CYS A 133 -10.08 2.10 0.86
CA CYS A 133 -9.04 2.38 1.85
C CYS A 133 -8.99 1.29 2.93
N PRO A 134 -7.81 0.75 3.29
CA PRO A 134 -7.67 -0.27 4.33
C PRO A 134 -8.29 0.10 5.67
N THR A 135 -8.31 1.40 6.00
CA THR A 135 -8.90 1.89 7.26
C THR A 135 -10.43 1.85 7.29
N ASN A 136 -11.08 1.77 6.12
CA ASN A 136 -12.54 1.68 6.01
C ASN A 136 -13.01 0.24 5.79
N GLN A 137 -12.08 -0.71 5.68
CA GLN A 137 -12.39 -2.13 5.49
C GLN A 137 -12.47 -2.83 6.84
N TYR A 138 -13.61 -3.43 7.17
CA TYR A 138 -13.80 -4.18 8.41
C TYR A 138 -14.15 -5.61 8.07
N PHE A 139 -13.18 -6.50 8.26
CA PHE A 139 -13.36 -7.92 8.01
C PHE A 139 -13.89 -8.63 9.26
N PHE A 140 -14.89 -9.48 9.05
CA PHE A 140 -15.44 -10.36 10.07
C PHE A 140 -15.32 -11.81 9.63
N VAL A 141 -14.95 -12.67 10.57
CA VAL A 141 -14.96 -14.13 10.41
C VAL A 141 -15.71 -14.71 11.59
N ASN A 142 -16.65 -15.62 11.35
CA ASN A 142 -17.50 -16.20 12.40
C ASN A 142 -18.19 -15.13 13.29
N GLY A 143 -18.57 -13.99 12.69
CA GLY A 143 -19.19 -12.85 13.39
C GLY A 143 -18.25 -12.01 14.25
N GLN A 144 -16.94 -12.28 14.25
CA GLN A 144 -15.95 -11.53 15.02
C GLN A 144 -15.10 -10.64 14.13
N LEU A 145 -14.91 -9.39 14.55
CA LEU A 145 -14.00 -8.45 13.90
C LEU A 145 -12.56 -8.94 14.02
N VAL A 146 -11.86 -9.06 12.90
CA VAL A 146 -10.48 -9.59 12.88
C VAL A 146 -9.42 -8.49 12.93
N ASN A 147 -8.30 -8.77 13.60
CA ASN A 147 -7.17 -7.85 13.76
C ASN A 147 -6.21 -7.93 12.57
N ASP A 148 -5.63 -6.80 12.17
CA ASP A 148 -4.63 -6.67 11.10
C ASP A 148 -3.46 -7.65 11.17
N ASN A 149 -3.01 -8.00 12.37
CA ASN A 149 -1.84 -8.86 12.56
C ASN A 149 -2.18 -10.36 12.57
N SER A 150 -3.47 -10.71 12.64
CA SER A 150 -3.91 -12.10 12.62
C SER A 150 -3.67 -12.73 11.24
N THR A 151 -3.16 -13.95 11.24
CA THR A 151 -2.98 -14.77 10.02
C THR A 151 -4.20 -15.63 9.74
N MET A 152 -4.37 -16.10 8.50
CA MET A 152 -5.46 -17.04 8.15
C MET A 152 -5.42 -18.31 9.03
N THR A 153 -4.22 -18.82 9.34
CA THR A 153 -4.04 -19.96 10.26
C THR A 153 -4.57 -19.66 11.66
N GLU A 154 -4.21 -18.51 12.24
CA GLU A 154 -4.65 -18.11 13.59
C GLU A 154 -6.17 -17.89 13.66
N LEU A 155 -6.76 -17.43 12.56
CA LEU A 155 -8.21 -17.29 12.42
C LEU A 155 -8.92 -18.64 12.20
N THR A 156 -8.17 -19.75 12.14
CA THR A 156 -8.68 -21.10 11.85
C THR A 156 -9.48 -21.15 10.53
N VAL A 157 -9.01 -20.39 9.54
CA VAL A 157 -9.64 -20.23 8.24
C VAL A 157 -9.11 -21.29 7.28
N GLY A 158 -10.03 -22.04 6.67
CA GLY A 158 -9.72 -23.02 5.62
C GLY A 158 -10.30 -22.64 4.25
N PRO A 159 -10.20 -23.53 3.26
CA PRO A 159 -10.78 -23.34 1.92
C PRO A 159 -12.27 -23.01 1.96
N ASN A 160 -12.67 -22.03 1.16
CA ASN A 160 -14.03 -21.50 1.02
C ASN A 160 -14.65 -20.91 2.30
N SER A 161 -13.83 -20.61 3.31
CA SER A 161 -14.31 -19.90 4.50
C SER A 161 -14.86 -18.52 4.13
N LEU A 162 -15.93 -18.11 4.79
CA LEU A 162 -16.61 -16.86 4.55
C LEU A 162 -16.07 -15.74 5.43
N PHE A 163 -15.63 -14.68 4.77
CA PHE A 163 -15.35 -13.38 5.37
C PHE A 163 -16.49 -12.44 4.99
N VAL A 164 -16.94 -11.66 5.97
CA VAL A 164 -17.84 -10.53 5.72
C VAL A 164 -17.01 -9.25 5.75
N LEU A 165 -17.04 -8.50 4.66
CA LEU A 165 -16.40 -7.19 4.55
C LEU A 165 -17.48 -6.11 4.69
N PHE A 166 -17.40 -5.37 5.79
CA PHE A 166 -18.15 -4.15 5.99
C PHE A 166 -17.30 -2.94 5.61
N LEU A 167 -17.87 -2.01 4.84
CA LEU A 167 -17.20 -0.77 4.45
C LEU A 167 -17.82 0.40 5.21
N LEU A 168 -17.05 1.12 6.04
CA LEU A 168 -17.52 2.39 6.58
C LEU A 168 -17.70 3.39 5.43
N THR A 169 -18.87 4.02 5.37
CA THR A 169 -19.26 4.97 4.33
C THR A 169 -18.20 6.06 4.17
N HIS A 170 -17.81 6.25 2.91
CA HIS A 170 -17.16 7.38 2.22
C HIS A 170 -16.32 6.77 1.08
N PRO A 171 -16.95 6.60 -0.09
CA PRO A 171 -16.59 5.58 -1.06
C PRO A 171 -15.42 6.06 -1.92
N LYS A 172 -14.43 5.17 -2.06
CA LYS A 172 -13.26 5.31 -2.92
C LYS A 172 -12.26 6.36 -2.41
N ILE A 173 -10.99 5.97 -2.39
CA ILE A 173 -9.91 6.94 -2.38
C ILE A 173 -10.09 7.76 -3.66
N PHE A 174 -10.75 8.91 -3.57
CA PHE A 174 -10.50 9.97 -4.53
C PHE A 174 -9.03 10.28 -4.35
N LYS A 175 -8.21 10.01 -5.37
CA LYS A 175 -6.88 10.61 -5.46
C LYS A 175 -7.10 12.11 -5.55
N ASN A 176 -7.35 12.74 -4.41
CA ASN A 176 -7.34 14.17 -4.30
C ASN A 176 -5.87 14.55 -4.46
N ASN A 177 -5.53 15.25 -5.54
CA ASN A 177 -4.17 15.74 -5.81
C ASN A 177 -3.74 16.84 -4.83
N GLY A 178 -4.19 16.79 -3.58
CA GLY A 178 -3.93 17.81 -2.58
C GLY A 178 -2.56 17.66 -1.91
N PRO A 179 -2.13 18.65 -1.13
CA PRO A 179 -0.72 18.81 -0.80
C PRO A 179 -0.22 17.95 0.36
N TRP A 180 -1.09 17.22 1.07
CA TRP A 180 -0.68 16.44 2.24
C TRP A 180 -1.28 15.03 2.25
N ASN A 181 -0.51 14.09 2.79
CA ASN A 181 -0.92 12.70 3.00
C ASN A 181 -1.28 12.48 4.46
N CYS A 182 -2.38 11.78 4.73
CA CYS A 182 -2.75 11.42 6.08
C CYS A 182 -1.69 10.49 6.69
N SER A 183 -1.20 10.81 7.89
CA SER A 183 -0.23 9.98 8.62
C SER A 183 -0.81 8.63 9.04
N THR A 184 -2.13 8.52 9.19
CA THR A 184 -2.83 7.29 9.58
C THR A 184 -3.09 6.35 8.41
N CYS A 185 -3.55 6.87 7.26
CA CYS A 185 -4.02 6.04 6.14
C CYS A 185 -3.37 6.37 4.78
N SER A 186 -2.39 7.28 4.75
CA SER A 186 -1.65 7.73 3.54
C SER A 186 -2.51 8.31 2.41
N THR A 187 -3.81 8.52 2.65
CA THR A 187 -4.70 9.21 1.70
C THR A 187 -4.23 10.64 1.49
N GLN A 188 -4.18 11.06 0.22
CA GLN A 188 -3.88 12.43 -0.16
C GLN A 188 -5.14 13.30 0.02
N ASN A 189 -5.03 14.39 0.75
CA ASN A 189 -6.14 15.27 1.14
C ASN A 189 -5.93 16.69 0.58
N GLN A 190 -7.01 17.44 0.40
CA GLN A 190 -6.99 18.80 -0.11
C GLN A 190 -6.32 19.77 0.88
N GLU A 191 -5.84 20.91 0.39
CA GLU A 191 -5.10 21.89 1.19
C GLU A 191 -5.88 22.40 2.40
N ASN A 192 -7.19 22.59 2.22
CA ASN A 192 -8.10 23.11 3.22
C ASN A 192 -8.66 22.01 4.15
N ASP A 193 -8.32 20.74 3.93
CA ASP A 193 -8.80 19.65 4.78
C ASP A 193 -8.09 19.70 6.14
N ILE A 194 -8.87 19.89 7.22
CA ILE A 194 -8.40 19.85 8.62
C ILE A 194 -8.36 18.42 9.18
N ARG A 195 -9.05 17.49 8.50
CA ARG A 195 -9.15 16.07 8.83
C ARG A 195 -9.02 15.27 7.55
N CYS A 196 -8.54 14.05 7.66
CA CYS A 196 -8.49 13.16 6.52
C CYS A 196 -9.90 12.90 5.98
N SER A 197 -10.07 13.11 4.67
CA SER A 197 -11.31 12.84 3.93
C SER A 197 -11.78 11.38 3.99
N VAL A 198 -10.90 10.46 4.41
CA VAL A 198 -11.15 9.02 4.48
C VAL A 198 -11.28 8.53 5.92
N CYS A 199 -10.26 8.71 6.76
CA CYS A 199 -10.26 8.15 8.13
C CYS A 199 -10.63 9.16 9.22
N LEU A 200 -10.92 10.41 8.84
CA LEU A 200 -11.26 11.52 9.75
C LEU A 200 -10.17 11.88 10.78
N ALA A 201 -9.00 11.26 10.73
CA ALA A 201 -7.85 11.63 11.55
C ALA A 201 -7.45 13.08 11.32
N LEU A 202 -7.04 13.78 12.38
CA LEU A 202 -6.59 15.16 12.29
C LEU A 202 -5.34 15.26 11.43
N ARG A 203 -5.20 16.36 10.69
CA ARG A 203 -3.94 16.71 10.03
C ARG A 203 -2.89 16.94 11.10
N VAL A 204 -1.83 16.13 11.06
CA VAL A 204 -0.63 16.31 11.89
C VAL A 204 0.40 16.97 10.99
N GLU A 205 0.78 18.21 11.31
CA GLU A 205 1.85 18.95 10.62
C GLU A 205 3.24 18.45 11.00
#